data_AF-A0A536WMI1-F1
#
_entry.id   AF-A0A536WMI1-F1
#
_cell.length_a   1.000
_cell.length_b   1.000
_cell.length_c   1.000
_cell.angle_alpha   90.00
_cell.angle_beta   90.00
_cell.angle_gamma   90.00
#
_symmetry.space_group_name_H-M   'P 1'
#
loop_
_entity.id
_entity.type
_entity.pdbx_description
1 polymer ?
#
loop_
_entity_poly.entity_id
_entity_poly.type
_entity_poly.pdbx_seq_one_letter_code
_entity_poly.pdbx_strand_id
1 'polypeptide(L)'
;MAEIRNYTLNFGPQHPAAHGVLRLVLELDGEVIQRADPHIGLLHRATEKLAEHKTFLQSVPYMDRLDYVSMMCNEHAYVMAIERLLGIDI
;
A
#
# COMPACT_ATOMS: atom_id res chain seq x y z
N MET A 1 0.08 43.32 -6.34
CA MET A 1 -0.23 41.88 -6.31
C MET A 1 0.43 41.32 -5.07
N ALA A 2 -0.31 40.62 -4.21
CA ALA A 2 0.29 39.96 -3.05
C ALA A 2 1.23 38.85 -3.57
N GLU A 3 2.48 38.83 -3.12
CA GLU A 3 3.37 37.69 -3.36
C GLU A 3 2.78 36.47 -2.66
N ILE A 4 2.24 35.54 -3.45
CA ILE A 4 1.76 34.26 -2.94
C ILE A 4 3.01 33.42 -2.68
N ARG A 5 3.29 33.19 -1.39
CA ARG A 5 4.38 32.32 -0.96
C ARG A 5 3.88 30.87 -0.97
N ASN A 6 4.60 29.98 -1.63
CA ASN A 6 4.32 28.55 -1.54
C ASN A 6 4.34 28.12 -0.08
N TYR A 7 3.30 27.43 0.38
CA TYR A 7 3.23 26.92 1.74
C TYR A 7 3.03 25.40 1.73
N THR A 8 3.57 24.76 2.76
CA THR A 8 3.55 23.32 2.91
C THR A 8 2.37 22.91 3.80
N LEU A 9 1.52 22.03 3.30
CA LEU A 9 0.40 21.43 4.02
C LEU A 9 0.71 19.96 4.32
N ASN A 10 0.44 19.52 5.55
CA ASN A 10 0.54 18.11 5.93
C ASN A 10 -0.89 17.53 5.99
N PHE A 11 -1.21 16.67 5.02
CA PHE A 11 -2.49 15.99 4.94
C PHE A 11 -2.37 14.57 5.50
N GLY A 12 -3.25 14.22 6.44
CA GLY A 12 -3.23 12.92 7.11
C GLY A 12 -2.32 12.89 8.36
N PRO A 13 -2.07 11.71 8.97
CA PRO A 13 -2.46 10.38 8.48
C PRO A 13 -3.91 9.97 8.80
N GLN A 14 -4.62 10.72 9.66
CA GLN A 14 -5.96 10.36 10.14
C GLN A 14 -7.11 10.94 9.29
N HIS A 15 -6.81 11.68 8.23
CA HIS A 15 -7.83 12.38 7.46
C HIS A 15 -8.77 11.38 6.76
N PRO A 16 -10.11 11.54 6.80
CA PRO A 16 -11.06 10.54 6.26
C PRO A 16 -10.84 10.21 4.77
N ALA A 17 -10.49 11.22 3.96
CA ALA A 17 -10.22 11.03 2.53
C ALA A 17 -8.90 10.28 2.23
N ALA A 18 -8.11 9.91 3.24
CA ALA A 18 -6.92 9.09 3.05
C ALA A 18 -7.23 7.60 2.83
N HIS A 19 -8.47 7.15 3.11
CA HIS A 19 -8.91 5.75 2.96
C HIS A 19 -7.92 4.71 3.52
N GLY A 20 -7.46 4.93 4.75
CA GLY A 20 -6.43 4.13 5.39
C GLY A 20 -5.45 5.02 6.14
N VAL A 21 -4.16 4.72 6.03
CA VAL A 21 -3.09 5.51 6.65
C VAL A 21 -2.14 6.05 5.58
N LEU A 22 -2.32 7.33 5.25
CA LEU A 22 -1.49 8.03 4.27
C LEU A 22 -1.18 9.42 4.78
N ARG A 23 0.12 9.77 4.79
CA ARG A 23 0.57 11.13 5.04
C ARG A 23 1.08 11.73 3.73
N LEU A 24 0.52 12.86 3.33
CA LEU A 24 0.92 13.62 2.15
C LEU A 24 1.46 14.98 2.59
N VAL A 25 2.71 15.28 2.23
CA VAL A 25 3.27 16.61 2.36
C VAL A 25 3.08 17.31 1.01
N LEU A 26 2.20 18.31 0.98
CA LEU A 26 1.81 19.04 -0.22
C LEU A 26 2.45 20.42 -0.22
N GLU A 27 3.02 20.83 -1.35
CA GLU A 27 3.43 22.21 -1.60
C GLU A 27 2.42 22.85 -2.53
N LEU A 28 1.80 23.93 -2.05
CA LEU A 28 0.68 24.58 -2.71
C LEU A 28 1.08 25.99 -3.16
N ASP A 29 0.68 26.34 -4.37
CA ASP A 29 0.60 27.72 -4.85
C ASP A 29 -0.89 28.08 -4.97
N GLY A 30 -1.44 28.67 -3.91
CA GLY A 30 -2.88 28.84 -3.76
C GLY A 30 -3.62 27.50 -3.71
N GLU A 31 -4.51 27.26 -4.69
CA GLU A 31 -5.28 26.01 -4.81
C GLU A 31 -4.60 24.96 -5.69
N VAL A 32 -3.45 25.30 -6.30
CA VAL A 32 -2.73 24.40 -7.22
C VAL A 32 -1.64 23.65 -6.46
N ILE A 33 -1.63 22.32 -6.61
CA ILE A 33 -0.56 21.46 -6.08
C ILE A 33 0.66 21.56 -6.99
N GLN A 34 1.77 22.08 -6.46
CA GLN A 34 3.06 22.14 -7.15
C GLN A 34 3.87 20.86 -6.94
N ARG A 35 3.81 20.31 -5.72
CA ARG A 35 4.49 19.05 -5.36
C ARG A 35 3.68 18.29 -4.32
N ALA A 36 3.72 16.96 -4.43
CA ALA A 36 3.20 16.05 -3.42
C ALA A 36 4.27 15.02 -3.05
N ASP A 37 4.55 14.87 -1.76
CA ASP A 37 5.45 13.86 -1.22
C ASP A 37 4.64 12.87 -0.34
N PRO A 38 4.33 11.66 -0.86
CA PRO A 38 3.61 10.63 -0.12
C PRO A 38 4.54 9.85 0.81
N HIS A 39 4.38 10.09 2.11
CA HIS A 39 4.99 9.28 3.16
C HIS A 39 4.15 8.02 3.38
N ILE A 40 4.59 6.93 2.76
CA ILE A 40 4.03 5.58 2.93
C ILE A 40 4.79 4.76 3.98
N GLY A 41 4.31 3.55 4.28
CA GLY A 41 4.96 2.61 5.20
C GLY A 41 4.38 2.61 6.62
N LEU A 42 3.41 3.47 6.92
CA LEU A 42 2.69 3.47 8.21
C LEU A 42 1.91 2.16 8.48
N LEU A 43 1.60 1.39 7.42
CA LEU A 43 1.01 0.05 7.50
C LEU A 43 1.99 -1.04 7.03
N HIS A 44 3.29 -0.75 6.97
CA HIS A 44 4.29 -1.78 6.64
C HIS A 44 4.40 -2.77 7.80
N ARG A 45 4.20 -4.06 7.49
CA ARG A 45 4.16 -5.16 8.48
C ARG A 45 5.22 -6.24 8.22
N ALA A 46 6.17 -5.98 7.31
CA ALA A 46 7.20 -6.94 6.92
C ALA A 46 6.64 -8.32 6.50
N THR A 47 5.50 -8.33 5.80
CA THR A 47 4.80 -9.57 5.39
C THR A 47 5.70 -10.53 4.61
N GLU A 48 6.50 -10.00 3.68
CA GLU A 48 7.45 -10.79 2.88
C GLU A 48 8.49 -11.48 3.79
N LYS A 49 9.00 -10.76 4.79
CA LYS A 49 9.95 -11.34 5.75
C LYS A 49 9.32 -12.44 6.61
N LEU A 50 8.06 -12.27 7.00
CA LEU A 50 7.33 -13.30 7.73
C LEU A 50 7.07 -14.55 6.87
N ALA A 51 6.84 -14.37 5.57
CA ALA A 51 6.63 -15.46 4.62
C ALA A 51 7.90 -16.31 4.42
N GLU A 52 9.10 -15.72 4.49
CA GLU A 52 10.38 -16.47 4.45
C GLU A 52 10.51 -17.52 5.57
N HIS A 53 9.86 -17.28 6.72
CA HIS A 53 9.91 -18.15 7.89
C HIS A 53 8.71 -19.11 7.99
N LYS A 54 7.88 -19.18 6.95
CA LYS A 54 6.65 -19.99 6.92
C LYS A 54 6.61 -20.89 5.70
N THR A 55 5.90 -22.01 5.82
CA THR A 55 5.65 -22.85 4.64
C THR A 55 4.70 -22.15 3.68
N PHE A 56 4.72 -22.55 2.40
CA PHE A 56 3.82 -21.98 1.38
C PHE A 56 2.36 -21.96 1.81
N LEU A 57 1.86 -23.07 2.37
CA LEU A 57 0.47 -23.16 2.86
C LEU A 57 0.20 -22.21 4.05
N GLN A 58 1.15 -22.06 4.97
CA GLN A 58 1.01 -21.12 6.10
C GLN A 58 1.06 -19.65 5.67
N SER A 59 1.61 -19.37 4.48
CA SER A 59 1.74 -18.03 3.92
C SER A 59 0.49 -17.57 3.17
N VAL A 60 -0.43 -18.47 2.80
CA VAL A 60 -1.68 -18.12 2.07
C VAL A 60 -2.49 -17.02 2.78
N PRO A 61 -2.76 -17.09 4.10
CA PRO A 61 -3.55 -16.07 4.79
C PRO A 61 -2.87 -14.69 4.91
N TYR A 62 -1.58 -14.58 4.56
CA TYR A 62 -0.93 -13.28 4.46
C TYR A 62 -1.34 -12.54 3.18
N MET A 63 -1.67 -13.27 2.10
CA MET A 63 -2.06 -12.71 0.80
C MET A 63 -3.41 -12.01 0.89
N ASP A 64 -4.36 -12.61 1.61
CA ASP A 64 -5.64 -11.99 1.98
C ASP A 64 -5.51 -10.61 2.64
N ARG A 65 -4.41 -10.39 3.38
CA ARG A 65 -4.21 -9.20 4.20
C ARG A 65 -3.44 -8.10 3.48
N LEU A 66 -2.98 -8.32 2.25
CA LEU A 66 -2.28 -7.33 1.44
C LEU A 66 -3.27 -6.33 0.86
N ASP A 67 -4.17 -6.80 0.00
CA ASP A 67 -5.35 -6.07 -0.42
C ASP A 67 -6.59 -6.69 0.23
N TYR A 68 -7.03 -6.04 1.30
CA TYR A 68 -8.11 -6.49 2.16
C TYR A 68 -9.51 -6.33 1.56
N VAL A 69 -9.62 -5.84 0.32
CA VAL A 69 -10.88 -5.76 -0.44
C VAL A 69 -10.98 -6.90 -1.46
N SER A 70 -9.84 -7.46 -1.89
CA SER A 70 -9.74 -8.44 -3.00
C SER A 70 -9.13 -9.77 -2.56
N MET A 71 -9.52 -10.29 -1.39
CA MET A 71 -8.88 -11.43 -0.72
C MET A 71 -8.62 -12.63 -1.66
N MET A 72 -9.69 -13.14 -2.29
CA MET A 72 -9.60 -14.31 -3.19
C MET A 72 -8.68 -14.07 -4.39
N CYS A 73 -8.60 -12.84 -4.92
CA CYS A 73 -7.70 -12.53 -6.03
C CYS A 73 -6.23 -12.61 -5.62
N ASN A 74 -5.90 -12.19 -4.38
CA ASN A 74 -4.55 -12.24 -3.86
C ASN A 74 -4.09 -13.67 -3.59
N GLU A 75 -4.94 -14.48 -2.94
CA GLU A 75 -4.64 -15.90 -2.72
C GLU A 75 -4.48 -16.65 -4.03
N HIS A 76 -5.39 -16.40 -4.98
CA HIS A 76 -5.36 -17.05 -6.29
C HIS A 76 -4.05 -16.76 -7.03
N ALA A 77 -3.59 -15.50 -7.04
CA ALA A 77 -2.31 -15.14 -7.66
C ALA A 77 -1.12 -15.86 -7.01
N TYR A 78 -1.11 -15.99 -5.69
CA TYR A 78 -0.06 -16.68 -4.95
C TYR A 78 -0.05 -18.20 -5.22
N VAL A 79 -1.22 -18.82 -5.22
CA VAL A 79 -1.39 -20.26 -5.46
C VAL A 79 -1.04 -20.63 -6.89
N MET A 80 -1.50 -19.86 -7.89
CA MET A 80 -1.11 -20.05 -9.29
C MET A 80 0.41 -19.96 -9.50
N ALA A 81 1.09 -19.06 -8.78
CA ALA A 81 2.55 -18.95 -8.85
C ALA A 81 3.22 -20.23 -8.35
N ILE A 82 2.72 -20.82 -7.26
CA ILE A 82 3.24 -22.09 -6.71
C ILE A 82 2.94 -23.25 -7.66
N GLU A 83 1.72 -23.36 -8.18
CA GLU A 83 1.31 -24.41 -9.13
C GLU A 83 2.16 -24.39 -10.39
N ARG A 84 2.40 -23.20 -10.94
CA ARG A 84 3.29 -23.02 -12.09
C ARG A 84 4.74 -23.41 -11.79
N LEU A 85 5.24 -23.14 -10.59
CA LEU A 85 6.58 -23.57 -10.17
C LEU A 85 6.68 -25.10 -10.02
N LEU A 86 5.59 -25.74 -9.62
CA LEU A 86 5.51 -27.20 -9.48
C LEU A 86 5.19 -27.93 -10.80
N GLY A 87 4.80 -27.20 -11.85
CA GLY A 87 4.39 -27.78 -13.13
C GLY A 87 3.07 -28.55 -13.06
N ILE A 88 2.18 -28.14 -12.16
CA ILE A 88 0.85 -28.74 -11.98
C ILE A 88 -0.16 -27.96 -12.81
N ASP A 89 -1.06 -28.68 -13.48
CA ASP A 89 -2.23 -28.14 -14.17
C ASP A 89 -3.50 -28.55 -13.39
N ILE A 90 -4.49 -27.66 -13.32
CA ILE A 90 -5.71 -27.84 -12.51
C ILE A 90 -6.96 -27.79 -13.39
#